data_AF-A0A161SPK2-F1
#
_entry.id   AF-A0A161SPK2-F1
#
_cell.length_a   1.000
_cell.length_b   1.000
_cell.length_c   1.000
_cell.angle_alpha   90.00
_cell.angle_beta   90.00
_cell.angle_gamma   90.00
#
_symmetry.space_group_name_H-M   'P 1'
#
loop_
_entity.id
_entity.type
_entity.pdbx_description
1 polymer ?
#
loop_
_entity_poly.entity_id
_entity_poly.type
_entity_poly.pdbx_seq_one_letter_code
_entity_poly.pdbx_strand_id
1 'polypeptide(L)'
;MDLHSLKQDLALRNKNGLPFLLSGMVVWTLITAAFLLPIELRFQNIALLALTGILFPLAIGLAALLKADWKSEGNPLGSLGLVFNVAQFAYFPLVFWAFGSQPEAMVFVFAVITGAHFLPYGWLYDTRAFYLMAPVMAVAATIVGSAAAPDSLWAVPLTILVLLAVLNAWLLADYKKKAGIAGMEKRAV
;
A
#
# COMPACT_ATOMS: atom_id res chain seq x y z
N MET A 1 28.12 1.88 6.29
CA MET A 1 26.98 2.82 6.30
C MET A 1 26.28 2.68 7.64
N ASP A 2 25.98 3.79 8.31
CA ASP A 2 25.10 3.78 9.48
C ASP A 2 23.64 3.50 9.06
N LEU A 3 22.77 3.20 10.03
CA LEU A 3 21.38 2.85 9.76
C LEU A 3 20.60 4.00 9.08
N HIS A 4 20.87 5.25 9.44
CA HIS A 4 20.16 6.39 8.87
C HIS A 4 20.51 6.55 7.38
N SER A 5 21.80 6.47 7.01
CA SER A 5 22.23 6.52 5.61
C SER A 5 21.69 5.34 4.78
N LEU A 6 21.59 4.13 5.36
CA LEU A 6 20.95 3.00 4.69
C LEU A 6 19.47 3.23 4.37
N LYS A 7 18.71 3.82 5.29
CA LYS A 7 17.29 4.15 5.10
C LYS A 7 17.10 5.25 4.07
N GLN A 8 17.95 6.29 4.10
CA GLN A 8 17.89 7.39 3.12
C GLN A 8 18.24 6.89 1.70
N ASP A 9 19.24 6.02 1.57
CA ASP A 9 19.56 5.36 0.29
C ASP A 9 18.34 4.61 -0.27
N LEU A 10 17.69 3.79 0.55
CA LEU A 10 16.47 3.08 0.17
C LEU A 10 15.34 4.04 -0.24
N ALA A 11 15.09 5.08 0.56
CA ALA A 11 14.03 6.07 0.32
C ALA A 11 14.22 6.77 -1.03
N LEU A 12 15.47 7.11 -1.38
CA LEU A 12 15.80 7.77 -2.65
C LEU A 12 15.71 6.81 -3.84
N ARG A 13 16.31 5.61 -3.74
CA ARG A 13 16.33 4.60 -4.81
C ARG A 13 14.95 4.06 -5.14
N ASN A 14 14.14 3.76 -4.13
CA ASN A 14 12.77 3.26 -4.28
C ASN A 14 11.74 4.38 -4.49
N LYS A 15 12.15 5.65 -4.39
CA LYS A 15 11.25 6.81 -4.38
C LYS A 15 10.14 6.66 -3.33
N ASN A 16 10.53 6.35 -2.09
CA ASN A 16 9.62 6.07 -0.97
C ASN A 16 8.58 4.95 -1.25
N GLY A 17 8.85 4.04 -2.18
CA GLY A 17 7.92 2.95 -2.53
C GLY A 17 6.76 3.37 -3.43
N LEU A 18 6.82 4.56 -4.05
CA LEU A 18 5.78 5.08 -4.96
C LEU A 18 5.34 4.08 -6.05
N PRO A 19 6.23 3.32 -6.72
CA PRO A 19 5.79 2.35 -7.73
C PRO A 19 4.77 1.33 -7.20
N PHE A 20 4.98 0.83 -5.97
CA PHE A 20 4.07 -0.14 -5.35
C PHE A 20 2.74 0.48 -4.95
N LEU A 21 2.75 1.70 -4.41
CA LEU A 21 1.53 2.38 -4.00
C LEU A 21 0.69 2.87 -5.19
N LEU A 22 1.32 3.28 -6.28
CA LEU A 22 0.62 3.60 -7.53
C LEU A 22 0.00 2.35 -8.15
N SER A 23 0.68 1.20 -8.13
CA SER A 23 0.06 -0.09 -8.48
C SER A 23 -1.12 -0.41 -7.58
N GLY A 24 -0.99 -0.13 -6.28
CA GLY A 24 -2.08 -0.23 -5.32
C GLY A 24 -3.29 0.61 -5.76
N MET A 25 -3.11 1.85 -6.22
CA MET A 25 -4.23 2.66 -6.71
C MET A 25 -4.95 2.02 -7.89
N VAL A 26 -4.21 1.42 -8.84
CA VAL A 26 -4.80 0.68 -9.97
C VAL A 26 -5.61 -0.51 -9.45
N VAL A 27 -5.03 -1.33 -8.58
CA VAL A 27 -5.71 -2.50 -8.00
C VAL A 27 -6.97 -2.09 -7.22
N TRP A 28 -6.88 -1.09 -6.34
CA TRP A 28 -8.03 -0.62 -5.56
C TRP A 28 -9.11 0.03 -6.41
N THR A 29 -8.75 0.67 -7.53
CA THR A 29 -9.73 1.13 -8.53
C THR A 29 -10.52 -0.05 -9.13
N LEU A 30 -9.82 -1.12 -9.51
CA LEU A 30 -10.46 -2.33 -10.05
C LEU A 30 -11.32 -3.03 -8.99
N ILE A 31 -10.88 -3.07 -7.73
CA ILE A 31 -11.67 -3.61 -6.62
C ILE A 31 -12.94 -2.78 -6.40
N THR A 32 -12.83 -1.44 -6.36
CA THR A 32 -14.00 -0.57 -6.27
C THR A 32 -14.97 -0.81 -7.42
N ALA A 33 -14.46 -0.93 -8.66
CA ALA A 33 -15.29 -1.24 -9.81
C ALA A 33 -15.99 -2.60 -9.67
N ALA A 34 -15.31 -3.63 -9.16
CA ALA A 34 -15.90 -4.95 -8.92
C ALA A 34 -17.04 -4.91 -7.89
N PHE A 35 -16.91 -4.12 -6.82
CA PHE A 35 -17.95 -3.95 -5.80
C PHE A 35 -19.12 -3.07 -6.25
N LEU A 36 -18.98 -2.32 -7.34
CA LEU A 36 -20.07 -1.58 -7.98
C LEU A 36 -20.87 -2.45 -8.97
N LEU A 37 -20.36 -3.62 -9.35
CA LEU A 37 -21.08 -4.53 -10.25
C LEU A 37 -22.23 -5.21 -9.51
N PRO A 38 -23.40 -5.38 -10.16
CA PRO A 38 -24.56 -6.08 -9.60
C PRO A 38 -24.38 -7.61 -9.67
N ILE A 39 -23.33 -8.12 -9.02
CA ILE A 39 -22.99 -9.55 -8.93
C ILE A 39 -23.01 -9.98 -7.46
N GLU A 40 -23.10 -11.29 -7.21
CA GLU A 40 -23.11 -11.79 -5.82
C GLU A 40 -21.86 -11.36 -5.05
N LEU A 41 -22.03 -11.00 -3.79
CA LEU A 41 -20.96 -10.58 -2.88
C LEU A 41 -19.79 -11.58 -2.84
N ARG A 42 -20.09 -12.87 -2.95
CA ARG A 42 -19.07 -13.92 -3.05
C ARG A 42 -18.12 -13.69 -4.23
N PHE A 43 -18.64 -13.34 -5.41
CA PHE A 43 -17.82 -13.05 -6.58
C PHE A 43 -17.06 -11.72 -6.44
N GLN A 44 -17.65 -10.71 -5.81
CA GLN A 44 -16.95 -9.46 -5.50
C GLN A 44 -15.74 -9.71 -4.58
N ASN A 45 -15.91 -10.54 -3.54
CA ASN A 45 -14.84 -10.94 -2.63
C ASN A 45 -13.75 -11.80 -3.30
N ILE A 46 -14.13 -12.72 -4.20
CA ILE A 46 -13.16 -13.48 -5.00
C ILE A 46 -12.39 -12.55 -5.93
N ALA A 47 -13.08 -11.60 -6.58
CA ALA A 47 -12.44 -10.61 -7.45
C ALA A 47 -11.45 -9.75 -6.67
N LEU A 48 -11.78 -9.31 -5.45
CA LEU A 48 -10.86 -8.59 -4.57
C LEU A 48 -9.56 -9.36 -4.35
N LEU A 49 -9.63 -10.64 -3.98
CA LEU A 49 -8.44 -11.45 -3.78
C LEU A 49 -7.66 -11.65 -5.08
N ALA A 50 -8.34 -11.98 -6.18
CA ALA A 50 -7.70 -12.24 -7.47
C ALA A 50 -6.97 -10.99 -8.00
N LEU A 51 -7.57 -9.81 -7.87
CA LEU A 51 -7.00 -8.54 -8.30
C LEU A 51 -5.75 -8.15 -7.50
N THR A 52 -5.56 -8.64 -6.29
CA THR A 52 -4.30 -8.38 -5.56
C THR A 52 -3.10 -9.08 -6.19
N GLY A 53 -3.32 -10.18 -6.93
CA GLY A 53 -2.26 -10.92 -7.62
C GLY A 53 -1.52 -10.12 -8.71
N ILE A 54 -2.16 -9.10 -9.29
CA ILE A 54 -1.53 -8.26 -10.32
C ILE A 54 -0.68 -7.11 -9.74
N LEU A 55 -0.73 -6.87 -8.42
CA LEU A 55 -0.04 -5.77 -7.75
C LEU A 55 1.47 -5.78 -8.03
N PHE A 56 2.10 -6.95 -7.86
CA PHE A 56 3.55 -7.07 -7.96
C PHE A 56 4.06 -6.90 -9.40
N PRO A 57 3.48 -7.56 -10.43
CA PRO A 57 3.80 -7.27 -11.83
C PRO A 57 3.64 -5.78 -12.19
N LEU A 58 2.55 -5.14 -11.76
CA LEU A 58 2.33 -3.71 -11.99
C LEU A 58 3.41 -2.85 -11.32
N ALA A 59 3.81 -3.19 -10.09
CA ALA A 59 4.82 -2.46 -9.34
C ALA A 59 6.19 -2.50 -10.02
N ILE A 60 6.56 -3.65 -10.59
CA ILE A 60 7.79 -3.77 -11.40
C ILE A 60 7.71 -2.88 -12.64
N GLY A 61 6.59 -2.92 -13.36
CA GLY A 61 6.37 -2.07 -14.55
C GLY A 61 6.45 -0.58 -14.23
N LEU A 62 5.79 -0.14 -13.15
CA LEU A 62 5.84 1.24 -12.70
C LEU A 62 7.23 1.62 -12.14
N ALA A 63 7.95 0.70 -11.52
CA ALA A 63 9.31 0.97 -11.05
C ALA A 63 10.24 1.24 -12.25
N ALA A 64 10.11 0.46 -13.32
CA ALA A 64 10.83 0.71 -14.57
C ALA A 64 10.45 2.07 -15.19
N LEU A 65 9.15 2.37 -15.29
CA LEU A 65 8.66 3.65 -15.83
C LEU A 65 9.17 4.85 -15.02
N LEU A 66 9.15 4.74 -13.70
CA LEU A 66 9.59 5.78 -12.78
C LEU A 66 11.09 5.79 -12.56
N LYS A 67 11.87 4.86 -13.15
CA LYS A 67 13.31 4.71 -12.86
C LYS A 67 13.60 4.57 -11.36
N ALA A 68 12.77 3.80 -10.67
CA ALA A 68 12.96 3.43 -9.27
C ALA A 68 13.63 2.06 -9.21
N ASP A 69 14.60 1.92 -8.31
CA ASP A 69 15.29 0.67 -8.08
C ASP A 69 14.63 -0.08 -6.91
N TRP A 70 13.70 -0.97 -7.28
CA TRP A 70 12.93 -1.76 -6.32
C TRP A 70 13.72 -2.88 -5.63
N LYS A 71 14.86 -3.31 -6.21
CA LYS A 71 15.69 -4.38 -5.62
C LYS A 71 16.66 -3.83 -4.60
N SER A 72 17.13 -2.59 -4.81
CA SER A 72 18.07 -1.91 -3.93
C SER A 72 19.31 -2.75 -3.61
N GLU A 73 19.88 -3.38 -4.64
CA GLU A 73 21.05 -4.26 -4.51
C GLU A 73 22.22 -3.52 -3.81
N GLY A 74 22.93 -4.24 -2.94
CA GLY A 74 24.02 -3.70 -2.11
C GLY A 74 23.55 -3.02 -0.81
N ASN A 75 22.25 -2.75 -0.65
CA ASN A 75 21.70 -2.25 0.62
C ASN A 75 21.13 -3.43 1.44
N PRO A 76 21.66 -3.73 2.65
CA PRO A 76 21.19 -4.86 3.47
C PRO A 76 19.73 -4.75 3.90
N LEU A 77 19.12 -3.56 3.83
CA LEU A 77 17.70 -3.36 4.13
C LEU A 77 16.80 -3.58 2.90
N GLY A 78 17.36 -3.75 1.70
CA GLY A 78 16.60 -3.83 0.44
C GLY A 78 15.59 -4.99 0.38
N SER A 79 15.87 -6.10 1.06
CA SER A 79 14.96 -7.24 1.13
C SER A 79 13.76 -7.01 2.07
N LEU A 80 13.80 -6.02 2.97
CA LEU A 80 12.76 -5.82 3.98
C LEU A 80 11.40 -5.47 3.36
N GLY A 81 11.38 -4.73 2.24
CA GLY A 81 10.12 -4.45 1.54
C GLY A 81 9.39 -5.73 1.11
N LEU A 82 10.13 -6.72 0.60
CA LEU A 82 9.57 -8.03 0.26
C LEU A 82 9.13 -8.78 1.51
N VAL A 83 9.96 -8.80 2.56
CA VAL A 83 9.62 -9.46 3.84
C VAL A 83 8.33 -8.90 4.42
N PHE A 84 8.15 -7.58 4.43
CA PHE A 84 6.92 -6.96 4.90
C PHE A 84 5.73 -7.43 4.06
N ASN A 85 5.82 -7.42 2.72
CA ASN A 85 4.71 -7.86 1.88
C ASN A 85 4.36 -9.33 2.10
N VAL A 86 5.36 -10.20 2.31
CA VAL A 86 5.12 -11.61 2.66
C VAL A 86 4.45 -11.74 4.03
N ALA A 87 4.77 -10.88 4.99
CA ALA A 87 4.16 -10.90 6.31
C ALA A 87 2.64 -10.67 6.28
N GLN A 88 2.09 -10.01 5.24
CA GLN A 88 0.65 -9.85 5.07
C GLN A 88 -0.11 -11.19 4.97
N PHE A 89 0.53 -12.22 4.40
CA PHE A 89 -0.09 -13.54 4.28
C PHE A 89 -0.37 -14.20 5.63
N ALA A 90 0.30 -13.78 6.71
CA ALA A 90 -0.02 -14.24 8.06
C ALA A 90 -1.46 -13.86 8.50
N TYR A 91 -2.05 -12.85 7.88
CA TYR A 91 -3.44 -12.43 8.15
C TYR A 91 -4.48 -13.11 7.24
N PHE A 92 -4.07 -13.90 6.24
CA PHE A 92 -5.00 -14.57 5.33
C PHE A 92 -5.96 -15.55 6.03
N PRO A 93 -5.58 -16.25 7.12
CA PRO A 93 -6.55 -17.02 7.90
C PRO A 93 -7.75 -16.19 8.38
N LEU A 94 -7.52 -14.93 8.79
CA LEU A 94 -8.60 -14.01 9.18
C LEU A 94 -9.46 -13.60 7.98
N VAL A 95 -8.84 -13.36 6.82
CA VAL A 95 -9.55 -13.05 5.57
C VAL A 95 -10.43 -14.21 5.12
N PHE A 96 -9.91 -15.45 5.17
CA PHE A 96 -10.67 -16.64 4.78
C PHE A 96 -11.77 -16.97 5.79
N TRP A 97 -11.54 -16.75 7.09
CA TRP A 97 -12.59 -16.83 8.09
C TRP A 97 -13.74 -15.84 7.79
N ALA A 98 -13.41 -14.58 7.48
CA ALA A 98 -14.40 -13.58 7.10
C ALA A 98 -15.13 -14.00 5.82
N PHE A 99 -14.42 -14.46 4.79
CA PHE A 99 -15.02 -14.96 3.55
C PHE A 99 -16.07 -16.06 3.78
N GLY A 100 -15.80 -17.01 4.70
CA GLY A 100 -16.70 -18.13 4.97
C GLY A 100 -17.80 -17.84 5.98
N SER A 101 -17.53 -17.00 6.97
CA SER A 101 -18.42 -16.81 8.14
C SER A 101 -19.09 -15.45 8.19
N GLN A 102 -18.44 -14.41 7.66
CA GLN A 102 -18.95 -13.02 7.62
C GLN A 102 -18.56 -12.33 6.30
N PRO A 103 -19.15 -12.73 5.16
CA PRO A 103 -18.70 -12.28 3.84
C PRO A 103 -18.75 -10.77 3.64
N GLU A 104 -19.70 -10.09 4.28
CA GLU A 104 -19.83 -8.62 4.28
C GLU A 104 -18.65 -7.95 4.98
N ALA A 105 -18.07 -8.59 6.00
CA ALA A 105 -16.95 -8.05 6.75
C ALA A 105 -15.61 -8.21 6.02
N MET A 106 -15.50 -9.13 5.07
CA MET A 106 -14.24 -9.47 4.43
C MET A 106 -13.56 -8.25 3.78
N VAL A 107 -14.33 -7.40 3.08
CA VAL A 107 -13.78 -6.25 2.36
C VAL A 107 -13.11 -5.26 3.29
N PHE A 108 -13.71 -4.95 4.44
CA PHE A 108 -13.11 -4.02 5.40
C PHE A 108 -12.00 -4.68 6.21
N VAL A 109 -12.11 -5.96 6.55
CA VAL A 109 -11.00 -6.71 7.18
C VAL A 109 -9.75 -6.65 6.29
N PHE A 110 -9.92 -6.89 5.00
CA PHE A 110 -8.82 -6.82 4.03
C PHE A 110 -8.26 -5.40 3.88
N ALA A 111 -9.14 -4.40 3.85
CA ALA A 111 -8.76 -2.98 3.82
C ALA A 111 -7.97 -2.55 5.06
N VAL A 112 -8.36 -2.99 6.25
CA VAL A 112 -7.66 -2.75 7.51
C VAL A 112 -6.26 -3.35 7.49
N ILE A 113 -6.13 -4.62 7.08
CA ILE A 113 -4.82 -5.29 6.95
C ILE A 113 -3.93 -4.51 5.97
N THR A 114 -4.49 -4.09 4.83
CA THR A 114 -3.76 -3.33 3.81
C THR A 114 -3.28 -1.97 4.33
N GLY A 115 -4.15 -1.21 5.01
CA GLY A 115 -3.80 0.09 5.57
C GLY A 115 -2.75 -0.03 6.68
N ALA A 116 -2.96 -0.92 7.63
CA ALA A 116 -2.06 -1.12 8.78
C ALA A 116 -0.65 -1.59 8.35
N HIS A 117 -0.57 -2.39 7.28
CA HIS A 117 0.69 -2.87 6.69
C HIS A 117 1.63 -1.75 6.26
N PHE A 118 1.12 -0.56 5.98
CA PHE A 118 1.98 0.56 5.60
C PHE A 118 2.82 1.12 6.77
N LEU A 119 2.49 0.80 8.02
CA LEU A 119 3.18 1.30 9.21
C LEU A 119 4.70 1.04 9.22
N PRO A 120 5.22 -0.20 8.99
CA PRO A 120 6.65 -0.48 8.96
C PRO A 120 7.42 0.30 7.86
N TYR A 121 6.74 0.74 6.80
CA TYR A 121 7.38 1.55 5.76
C TYR A 121 7.73 2.97 6.23
N GLY A 122 7.05 3.49 7.27
CA GLY A 122 7.43 4.74 7.92
C GLY A 122 8.81 4.65 8.56
N TRP A 123 9.13 3.48 9.11
CA TRP A 123 10.48 3.17 9.55
C TRP A 123 11.37 3.02 8.32
N LEU A 124 11.09 2.07 7.41
CA LEU A 124 11.99 1.72 6.30
C LEU A 124 12.44 2.92 5.45
N TYR A 125 11.51 3.80 5.08
CA TYR A 125 11.78 4.96 4.24
C TYR A 125 11.96 6.26 5.02
N ASP A 126 11.99 6.20 6.35
CA ASP A 126 12.20 7.35 7.23
C ASP A 126 11.23 8.50 6.91
N THR A 127 9.93 8.21 6.92
CA THR A 127 8.88 9.16 6.53
C THR A 127 7.66 9.09 7.44
N ARG A 128 7.19 10.26 7.85
CA ARG A 128 6.02 10.40 8.75
C ARG A 128 4.71 10.04 8.07
N ALA A 129 4.65 10.15 6.74
CA ALA A 129 3.44 9.91 5.97
C ALA A 129 2.87 8.50 6.25
N PHE A 130 3.71 7.47 6.25
CA PHE A 130 3.29 6.10 6.54
C PHE A 130 2.83 5.92 7.99
N TYR A 131 3.54 6.50 8.97
CA TYR A 131 3.17 6.37 10.38
C TYR A 131 1.79 6.97 10.69
N LEU A 132 1.41 8.03 9.99
CA LEU A 132 0.12 8.69 10.17
C LEU A 132 -0.97 8.05 9.31
N MET A 133 -0.68 7.76 8.04
CA MET A 133 -1.68 7.25 7.12
C MET A 133 -2.06 5.79 7.40
N ALA A 134 -1.16 4.95 7.89
CA ALA A 134 -1.48 3.55 8.21
C ALA A 134 -2.62 3.40 9.23
N PRO A 135 -2.56 4.03 10.43
CA PRO A 135 -3.68 3.98 11.37
C PRO A 135 -4.91 4.71 10.85
N VAL A 136 -4.77 5.83 10.12
CA VAL A 136 -5.90 6.53 9.50
C VAL A 136 -6.65 5.62 8.52
N MET A 137 -5.94 4.90 7.66
CA MET A 137 -6.53 3.96 6.71
C MET A 137 -7.23 2.80 7.41
N ALA A 138 -6.62 2.23 8.46
CA ALA A 138 -7.24 1.16 9.24
C ALA A 138 -8.51 1.61 9.98
N VAL A 139 -8.47 2.78 10.62
CA VAL A 139 -9.64 3.33 11.34
C VAL A 139 -10.74 3.72 10.37
N ALA A 140 -10.42 4.42 9.28
CA ALA A 140 -11.40 4.83 8.27
C ALA A 140 -12.07 3.62 7.61
N ALA A 141 -11.30 2.58 7.24
CA ALA A 141 -11.85 1.35 6.68
C ALA A 141 -12.78 0.64 7.68
N THR A 142 -12.40 0.59 8.96
CA THR A 142 -13.27 0.02 10.01
C THR A 142 -14.57 0.80 10.15
N ILE A 143 -14.52 2.14 10.24
CA ILE A 143 -15.71 2.99 10.40
C ILE A 143 -16.64 2.88 9.20
N VAL A 144 -16.09 2.99 7.98
CA VAL A 144 -16.89 2.90 6.76
C VAL A 144 -17.45 1.50 6.59
N GLY A 145 -16.65 0.46 6.83
CA GLY A 145 -17.07 -0.93 6.68
C GLY A 145 -18.11 -1.38 7.70
N SER A 146 -18.00 -0.93 8.95
CA SER A 146 -18.99 -1.29 9.99
C SER A 146 -20.31 -0.54 9.86
N ALA A 147 -20.31 0.62 9.20
CA ALA A 147 -21.51 1.42 8.94
C ALA A 147 -22.16 1.14 7.58
N ALA A 148 -21.44 0.49 6.65
CA ALA A 148 -21.94 0.22 5.30
C ALA A 148 -23.04 -0.85 5.32
N ALA A 149 -24.16 -0.55 4.67
CA ALA A 149 -25.13 -1.57 4.28
C ALA A 149 -24.57 -2.46 3.16
N PRO A 150 -25.11 -3.67 2.93
CA PRO A 150 -24.61 -4.61 1.91
C PRO A 150 -24.47 -3.99 0.51
N ASP A 151 -25.43 -3.17 0.08
CA ASP A 151 -25.41 -2.51 -1.24
C ASP A 151 -24.42 -1.34 -1.35
N SER A 152 -23.76 -0.98 -0.25
CA SER A 152 -22.81 0.13 -0.15
C SER A 152 -21.37 -0.30 0.19
N LEU A 153 -21.08 -1.60 0.17
CA LEU A 153 -19.75 -2.13 0.51
C LEU A 153 -18.62 -1.61 -0.41
N TRP A 154 -18.94 -1.11 -1.62
CA TRP A 154 -18.01 -0.40 -2.50
C TRP A 154 -17.38 0.86 -1.87
N ALA A 155 -18.01 1.43 -0.84
CA ALA A 155 -17.48 2.58 -0.11
C ALA A 155 -16.15 2.26 0.59
N VAL A 156 -15.94 1.00 1.00
CA VAL A 156 -14.70 0.55 1.66
C VAL A 156 -13.49 0.60 0.71
N PRO A 157 -13.47 -0.09 -0.46
CA PRO A 157 -12.35 0.00 -1.38
C PRO A 157 -12.17 1.42 -1.94
N LEU A 158 -13.26 2.18 -2.13
CA LEU A 158 -13.14 3.59 -2.52
C LEU A 158 -12.44 4.43 -1.45
N THR A 159 -12.74 4.21 -0.17
CA THR A 159 -12.08 4.90 0.94
C THR A 159 -10.58 4.62 0.92
N ILE A 160 -10.18 3.36 0.73
CA ILE A 160 -8.76 3.01 0.59
C ILE A 160 -8.13 3.69 -0.63
N LEU A 161 -8.81 3.69 -1.79
CA LEU A 161 -8.31 4.36 -2.99
C LEU A 161 -8.04 5.85 -2.76
N VAL A 162 -8.99 6.56 -2.13
CA VAL A 162 -8.85 8.00 -1.84
C VAL A 162 -7.70 8.25 -0.87
N LEU A 163 -7.62 7.50 0.23
CA LEU A 163 -6.54 7.67 1.20
C LEU A 163 -5.18 7.28 0.63
N LEU A 164 -5.13 6.28 -0.26
CA LEU A 164 -3.92 5.89 -0.97
C LEU A 164 -3.47 6.99 -1.94
N ALA A 165 -4.40 7.71 -2.60
CA ALA A 165 -4.06 8.88 -3.41
C ALA A 165 -3.43 10.00 -2.57
N VAL A 166 -4.00 10.27 -1.38
CA VAL A 166 -3.44 11.23 -0.42
C VAL A 166 -2.03 10.82 0.03
N LEU A 167 -1.84 9.54 0.39
CA LEU A 167 -0.54 9.00 0.78
C LEU A 167 0.49 9.12 -0.35
N ASN A 168 0.13 8.77 -1.60
CA ASN A 168 1.01 8.90 -2.76
C ASN A 168 1.43 10.36 -2.99
N ALA A 169 0.49 11.31 -2.91
CA ALA A 169 0.80 12.73 -3.06
C ALA A 169 1.78 13.22 -1.99
N TRP A 170 1.57 12.80 -0.73
CA TRP A 170 2.47 13.13 0.38
C TRP A 170 3.87 12.54 0.17
N LEU A 171 3.96 11.25 -0.19
CA LEU A 171 5.24 10.59 -0.41
C LEU A 171 6.01 11.14 -1.60
N LEU A 172 5.32 11.62 -2.63
CA LEU A 172 5.93 12.32 -3.75
C LEU A 172 6.54 13.65 -3.30
N ALA A 173 5.84 14.41 -2.46
CA ALA A 173 6.38 15.65 -1.89
C ALA A 173 7.60 15.38 -0.98
N ASP A 174 7.51 14.36 -0.11
CA ASP A 174 8.60 13.93 0.76
C ASP A 174 9.83 13.45 -0.03
N TYR A 175 9.62 12.66 -1.08
CA TYR A 175 10.68 12.20 -1.98
C TYR A 175 11.38 13.38 -2.66
N LYS A 176 10.62 14.33 -3.23
CA LYS A 176 11.18 15.51 -3.89
C LYS A 176 12.05 16.32 -2.92
N LYS A 177 11.60 16.47 -1.67
CA LYS A 177 12.39 17.14 -0.62
C LYS A 177 13.69 16.39 -0.33
N LYS A 178 13.65 15.08 -0.10
CA LYS A 178 14.84 14.23 0.15
C LYS A 178 15.83 14.29 -1.02
N ALA A 179 15.33 14.15 -2.24
CA ALA A 179 16.16 14.21 -3.45
C ALA A 179 16.83 15.58 -3.65
N GLY A 180 16.12 16.66 -3.34
CA GLY A 180 16.68 18.02 -3.37
C GLY A 180 17.83 18.20 -2.38
N ILE A 181 17.68 17.72 -1.14
CA ILE A 181 18.72 17.78 -0.10
C ILE A 181 19.96 16.99 -0.53
N ALA A 182 19.79 15.73 -0.94
CA ALA A 182 20.90 14.90 -1.40
C ALA A 182 21.64 15.50 -2.61
N GLY A 183 20.92 16.21 -3.49
CA GLY A 183 21.51 16.92 -4.62
C GLY A 183 22.37 18.12 -4.21
N MET A 184 22.02 18.81 -3.11
CA MET A 184 22.81 19.92 -2.57
C MET A 184 24.08 19.41 -1.89
N GLU A 185 23.99 18.35 -1.09
CA GLU A 185 25.15 17.74 -0.42
C GLU A 185 26.21 17.26 -1.43
N LYS A 186 25.79 16.64 -2.54
CA LYS A 186 26.71 16.22 -3.62
C LYS A 186 27.40 17.38 -4.35
N ARG A 187 26.87 18.60 -4.29
CA ARG A 187 27.48 19.80 -4.91
C ARG A 187 28.43 20.52 -3.97
N ALA A 188 28.37 20.23 -2.67
CA ALA A 188 29.19 20.88 -1.65
C ALA A 188 30.50 20.15 -1.37
N VAL A 189 30.71 18.97 -1.98
CA VAL A 189 31.92 18.12 -1.93
C VAL A 189 32.62 18.20 -3.27
#